data_AF-A0A948IPK8-F1
#
_entry.id   AF-A0A948IPK8-F1
#
_cell.length_a   1.000
_cell.length_b   1.000
_cell.length_c   1.000
_cell.angle_alpha   90.00
_cell.angle_beta   90.00
_cell.angle_gamma   90.00
#
_symmetry.space_group_name_H-M   'P 1'
#
loop_
_entity.id
_entity.type
_entity.pdbx_description
1 polymer ?
#
loop_
_entity_poly.entity_id
_entity_poly.type
_entity_poly.pdbx_seq_one_letter_code
_entity_poly.pdbx_strand_id
1 'polypeptide(L)' 'MTEPTLQRRFCVHGVAESASRAHVIEGVSFEDAALHFVGDHHPVANADEQVSLYVEDLETGERQCFRIDTETGETAPCG' A
#
# COMPACT_ATOMS: atom_id res chain seq x y z
N MET A 1 10.98 12.34 24.52
CA MET A 1 10.41 13.15 23.44
C MET A 1 10.08 12.16 22.34
N THR A 2 8.85 11.66 22.32
CA THR A 2 8.38 10.79 21.24
C THR A 2 8.12 11.71 20.07
N GLU A 3 8.91 11.58 19.00
CA GLU A 3 8.59 12.23 17.72
C GLU A 3 7.12 11.92 17.41
N PRO A 4 6.29 12.92 17.04
CA PRO A 4 4.96 12.60 16.57
C PRO A 4 5.17 11.66 15.38
N THR A 5 4.80 10.40 15.53
CA THR A 5 4.66 9.47 14.42
C THR A 5 3.67 10.16 13.50
N LEU A 6 4.17 10.90 12.49
CA LEU A 6 3.33 11.60 11.53
C LEU A 6 2.63 10.49 10.74
N GLN A 7 1.46 10.10 11.24
CA GLN A 7 0.56 9.21 10.56
C GLN A 7 0.10 9.99 9.34
N ARG A 8 0.65 9.61 8.18
CA ARG A 8 0.34 10.19 6.89
C ARG A 8 -0.76 9.39 6.25
N ARG A 9 -1.62 10.09 5.51
CA ARG A 9 -2.69 9.47 4.75
C ARG A 9 -2.17 9.05 3.39
N PHE A 10 -2.14 7.75 3.16
CA PHE A 10 -1.73 7.14 1.90
C PHE A 10 -2.94 6.53 1.20
N CYS A 11 -3.17 6.91 -0.05
CA CYS A 11 -4.09 6.24 -0.96
C CYS A 11 -3.40 4.99 -1.53
N VAL A 12 -3.83 3.81 -1.10
CA VAL A 12 -3.39 2.52 -1.63
C VAL A 12 -4.44 1.99 -2.61
N HIS A 13 -4.06 1.66 -3.83
CA HIS A 13 -4.96 0.98 -4.78
C HIS A 13 -4.23 -0.08 -5.59
N GLY A 14 -4.90 -1.17 -5.94
CA GLY A 14 -4.32 -2.17 -6.84
C GLY A 14 -3.95 -1.57 -8.20
N VAL A 15 -2.87 -2.03 -8.83
CA VAL A 15 -2.53 -1.68 -10.22
C VAL A 15 -3.56 -2.26 -11.20
N ALA A 16 -4.03 -3.47 -10.91
CA ALA A 16 -5.10 -4.13 -11.66
C ALA A 16 -6.49 -3.55 -11.33
N GLU A 17 -6.61 -2.85 -10.20
CA GLU A 17 -7.84 -2.23 -9.75
C GLU A 17 -7.85 -0.76 -10.21
N SER A 18 -9.00 -0.25 -10.62
CA SER A 18 -9.10 1.17 -10.98
C SER A 18 -8.89 2.03 -9.72
N ALA A 19 -8.35 3.25 -9.88
CA ALA A 19 -8.19 4.24 -8.80
C ALA A 19 -9.51 4.54 -8.04
N SER A 20 -10.66 4.18 -8.64
CA SER A 20 -11.98 4.18 -8.00
C SER A 20 -12.09 3.25 -6.78
N ARG A 21 -11.18 2.29 -6.63
CA ARG A 21 -11.08 1.36 -5.50
C ARG A 21 -9.84 1.65 -4.65
N ALA A 22 -9.38 2.90 -4.65
CA ALA A 22 -8.35 3.35 -3.74
C ALA A 22 -8.86 3.40 -2.31
N HIS A 23 -8.06 2.87 -1.39
CA HIS A 23 -8.29 2.87 0.03
C HIS A 23 -7.31 3.83 0.69
N VAL A 24 -7.84 4.72 1.53
CA VAL A 24 -7.00 5.64 2.31
C VAL A 24 -6.58 4.92 3.58
N ILE A 25 -5.29 4.72 3.75
CA ILE A 25 -4.66 4.08 4.90
C ILE A 25 -3.76 5.08 5.60
N GLU A 26 -3.85 5.12 6.92
CA GLU A 26 -2.98 5.93 7.76
C GLU A 26 -1.76 5.10 8.16
N GLY A 27 -0.56 5.58 7.84
CA GLY A 27 0.69 4.88 8.14
C GLY A 27 1.81 5.85 8.43
N VAL A 28 2.94 5.35 8.93
CA VAL A 28 4.15 6.17 9.12
C VAL A 28 5.05 6.17 7.88
N SER A 29 4.86 5.24 6.96
CA SER A 29 5.61 5.11 5.71
C SER A 29 4.79 4.36 4.65
N PHE A 30 5.22 4.43 3.39
CA PHE A 30 4.56 3.75 2.27
C PHE A 30 4.46 2.23 2.51
N GLU A 31 5.53 1.60 2.99
CA GLU A 31 5.57 0.16 3.32
C GLU A 31 4.60 -0.19 4.44
N ASP A 32 4.55 0.62 5.51
CA ASP A 32 3.65 0.44 6.66
C ASP A 32 2.18 0.54 6.23
N ALA A 33 1.83 1.53 5.40
CA ALA A 33 0.49 1.68 4.84
C ALA A 33 0.11 0.52 3.90
N ALA A 34 1.05 0.02 3.11
CA ALA A 34 0.80 -1.10 2.20
C ALA A 34 0.65 -2.43 2.93
N LEU A 35 1.45 -2.68 3.97
CA LEU A 35 1.30 -3.82 4.88
C LEU A 35 -0.02 -3.78 5.64
N HIS A 36 -0.40 -2.60 6.16
CA HIS A 36 -1.68 -2.43 6.85
C HIS A 36 -2.86 -2.67 5.89
N PHE A 37 -2.78 -2.19 4.64
CA PHE A 37 -3.76 -2.51 3.61
C PHE A 37 -3.88 -4.01 3.36
N VAL A 38 -2.77 -4.72 3.17
CA VAL A 38 -2.80 -6.16 2.90
C VAL A 38 -3.30 -6.96 4.10
N GLY A 39 -2.89 -6.59 5.31
CA GLY A 39 -3.32 -7.25 6.54
C GLY A 39 -4.79 -7.03 6.90
N ASP A 40 -5.35 -5.86 6.61
CA ASP A 40 -6.76 -5.56 6.90
C ASP A 40 -7.70 -6.05 5.79
N HIS A 41 -7.34 -5.80 4.53
CA HIS A 41 -8.24 -6.04 3.40
C HIS A 41 -8.04 -7.38 2.71
N HIS A 42 -6.90 -8.05 2.88
CA HIS A 42 -6.55 -9.29 2.15
C HIS A 42 -7.00 -9.22 0.68
N PRO A 43 -6.46 -8.28 -0.12
CA PRO A 43 -6.88 -8.11 -1.50
C PRO A 43 -6.69 -9.43 -2.25
N VAL A 44 -7.66 -9.78 -3.11
CA VAL A 44 -7.58 -10.99 -3.93
C VAL A 44 -6.34 -10.87 -4.80
N ALA A 45 -5.34 -11.68 -4.49
CA ALA A 45 -4.12 -11.73 -5.26
C ALA A 45 -4.38 -12.32 -6.64
N ASN A 46 -3.53 -11.96 -7.59
CA ASN A 46 -3.59 -12.51 -8.93
C ASN A 46 -3.20 -14.00 -8.91
N ALA A 47 -3.24 -14.68 -10.06
CA ALA A 47 -2.90 -16.11 -10.17
C ALA A 47 -1.48 -16.50 -9.69
N ASP A 48 -0.63 -15.52 -9.41
CA ASP A 48 0.74 -15.69 -8.91
C ASP A 48 0.88 -15.25 -7.44
N GLU A 49 -0.23 -15.10 -6.72
CA GLU A 49 -0.30 -14.66 -5.30
C GLU A 49 0.37 -13.31 -5.00
N GLN A 50 0.85 -12.60 -6.03
CA GLN A 50 1.34 -11.24 -5.95
C GLN A 50 0.21 -10.25 -6.21
N VAL A 51 0.07 -9.24 -5.35
CA VAL A 51 -0.76 -8.05 -5.58
C VAL A 51 0.16 -6.86 -5.88
N SER A 52 -0.08 -6.16 -6.98
CA SER A 52 0.60 -4.88 -7.22
C SER A 52 -0.28 -3.75 -6.72
N LEU A 53 0.26 -2.89 -5.87
CA LEU A 53 -0.40 -1.74 -5.26
C LEU A 53 0.36 -0.46 -5.64
N TYR A 54 -0.37 0.59 -5.98
CA TYR A 54 0.14 1.96 -5.96
C TYR A 54 -0.22 2.59 -4.62
N VAL A 55 0.78 3.20 -3.99
CA VAL A 55 0.65 3.96 -2.76
C VAL A 55 0.92 5.43 -3.09
N GLU A 56 -0.10 6.27 -3.01
CA GLU A 56 -0.02 7.71 -3.21
C GLU A 56 -0.15 8.44 -1.87
N ASP A 57 0.85 9.22 -1.49
CA ASP A 57 0.78 10.08 -0.31
C ASP A 57 -0.15 11.28 -0.60
N LEU A 58 -1.21 11.45 0.19
CA LEU A 58 -2.17 12.56 0.03
C LEU A 58 -1.66 13.89 0.60
N GLU A 59 -0.60 13.87 1.41
CA GLU A 59 0.02 15.08 1.96
C GLU A 59 1.09 15.66 1.02
N THR A 60 1.89 14.81 0.38
CA THR A 60 2.98 15.20 -0.52
C THR A 60 2.59 15.06 -2.00
N GLY A 61 1.61 14.24 -2.32
CA GLY A 61 1.23 13.88 -3.69
C GLY A 61 2.17 12.88 -4.36
N GLU A 62 3.07 12.24 -3.59
CA GLU A 62 4.01 11.26 -4.13
C GLU A 62 3.39 9.89 -4.27
N ARG A 63 3.42 9.33 -5.48
CA ARG A 63 2.94 7.98 -5.77
C ARG A 63 4.09 7.01 -6.01
N GLN A 64 4.02 5.84 -5.39
CA GLN A 64 5.01 4.79 -5.49
C GLN A 64 4.35 3.43 -5.69
N CYS A 65 4.91 2.61 -6.56
CA CYS A 65 4.40 1.27 -6.84
C CYS A 65 5.10 0.26 -5.94
N PHE A 66 4.32 -0.52 -5.22
CA PHE A 66 4.76 -1.66 -4.42
C PHE A 66 4.03 -2.91 -4.87
N ARG A 67 4.78 -3.96 -5.14
CA ARG A 67 4.26 -5.31 -5.28
C ARG A 67 4.35 -6.00 -3.92
N ILE A 68 3.26 -6.60 -3.48
CA ILE A 68 3.21 -7.38 -2.25
C ILE A 68 2.89 -8.82 -2.63
N ASP A 69 3.69 -9.76 -2.15
CA ASP A 69 3.37 -11.17 -2.20
C ASP A 69 2.40 -11.49 -1.06
N THR A 70 1.23 -12.05 -1.38
CA THR A 70 0.20 -12.38 -0.38
C THR A 70 0.42 -13.74 0.29
N GLU A 71 1.29 -14.58 -0.27
CA GLU A 71 1.70 -15.86 0.34
C GLU A 71 2.76 -15.60 1.42
N THR A 72 3.79 -14.80 1.10
CA THR A 72 4.90 -14.52 2.02
C THR A 72 4.74 -13.23 2.82
N GLY A 73 3.88 -12.30 2.35
CA GLY A 73 3.77 -10.95 2.90
C GLY A 73 4.92 -10.03 2.50
N GLU A 74 5.78 -10.44 1.57
CA GLU A 74 6.94 -9.65 1.15
C GLU A 74 6.53 -8.48 0.27
N THR A 75 7.01 -7.29 0.62
CA THR A 75 6.79 -6.07 -0.17
C THR A 75 8.05 -5.75 -0.98
N ALA A 76 7.93 -5.66 -2.29
CA ALA A 76 8.98 -5.25 -3.22
C ALA A 76 8.54 -4.02 -4.02
N PRO A 77 9.39 -3.00 -4.24
CA PRO A 77 9.05 -1.91 -5.16
C PRO A 77 8.89 -2.44 -6.59
N CYS A 78 7.96 -1.88 -7.37
CA CYS A 78 7.86 -2.21 -8.80
C CYS A 78 9.06 -1.56 -9.53
N GLY A 79 10.14 -2.32 -9.72
CA GLY A 79 11.36 -1.94 -10.43
C GLY A 79 11.88 -3.09 -11.28
#